data_AF-A0A7C1V1A8-F1
#
_entry.id   AF-A0A7C1V1A8-F1
#
_cell.length_a   1.000
_cell.length_b   1.000
_cell.length_c   1.000
_cell.angle_alpha   90.00
_cell.angle_beta   90.00
_cell.angle_gamma   90.00
#
_symmetry.space_group_name_H-M   'P 1'
#
loop_
_entity.id
_entity.type
_entity.pdbx_description
1 polymer ?
#
loop_
_entity_poly.entity_id
_entity_poly.type
_entity_poly.pdbx_seq_one_letter_code
_entity_poly.pdbx_strand_id
1 'polypeptide(L)'
;EAAKRFVGMLDYRYDQIGYVRYSSSSYIASELQCLRRLGTDLCTDQVITDTVMAALDATYASGGTNIAGGMEDGIDVLSTQDPHYGRPGAAHVMIVMTDGRANVTPNSYCDDDPARQWPGGTAAQDCVIYYAHEARDNSIVVYTITLGGAADFDLMQAVADLTGGVHRNADRPEKLNQIFEELYERIFLRLVE
;
A
#
# COMPACT_ATOMS: atom_id res chain seq x y z
N GLU A 1 -9.79 13.59 -2.16
CA GLU A 1 -8.93 14.77 -1.93
C GLU A 1 -7.56 14.50 -1.31
N ALA A 2 -7.43 13.86 -0.14
CA ALA A 2 -6.11 13.72 0.51
C ALA A 2 -5.07 12.91 -0.27
N ALA A 3 -5.44 11.71 -0.72
CA ALA A 3 -4.59 10.93 -1.61
C ALA A 3 -4.34 11.66 -2.95
N LYS A 4 -5.27 12.50 -3.39
CA LYS A 4 -5.09 13.30 -4.62
C LYS A 4 -3.93 14.28 -4.46
N ARG A 5 -3.87 14.92 -3.29
CA ARG A 5 -2.80 15.85 -2.94
C ARG A 5 -1.46 15.15 -2.76
N PHE A 6 -1.43 13.97 -2.13
CA PHE A 6 -0.22 13.16 -2.03
C PHE A 6 0.40 12.86 -3.39
N VAL A 7 -0.43 12.40 -4.32
CA VAL A 7 -0.03 12.11 -5.69
C VAL A 7 0.58 13.34 -6.39
N GLY A 8 -0.01 14.52 -6.17
CA GLY A 8 0.51 15.78 -6.72
C GLY A 8 1.81 16.27 -6.10
N MET A 9 2.31 15.64 -5.03
CA MET A 9 3.64 15.94 -4.46
C MET A 9 4.76 15.07 -5.07
N LEU A 10 4.41 14.03 -5.83
CA LEU A 10 5.39 13.14 -6.48
C LEU A 10 6.02 13.84 -7.69
N ASP A 11 7.32 13.63 -7.90
CA ASP A 11 7.98 14.09 -9.13
C ASP A 11 7.89 12.99 -10.18
N TYR A 12 6.98 13.15 -11.13
CA TYR A 12 6.71 12.17 -12.20
C TYR A 12 7.96 11.79 -13.04
N ARG A 13 9.03 12.59 -13.00
CA ARG A 13 10.29 12.30 -13.69
C ARG A 13 11.12 11.24 -12.97
N TYR A 14 10.87 11.03 -11.68
CA TYR A 14 11.62 10.10 -10.83
C TYR A 14 10.72 9.08 -10.16
N ASP A 15 9.49 9.45 -9.80
CA ASP A 15 8.58 8.61 -9.04
C ASP A 15 7.62 7.83 -9.95
N GLN A 16 7.18 6.68 -9.47
CA GLN A 16 6.12 5.89 -10.09
C GLN A 16 5.09 5.55 -9.03
N ILE A 17 3.82 5.54 -9.41
CA ILE A 17 2.73 5.15 -8.53
C ILE A 17 1.86 4.10 -9.21
N GLY A 18 1.41 3.16 -8.39
CA GLY A 18 0.41 2.16 -8.72
C GLY A 18 -0.70 2.23 -7.68
N TYR A 19 -1.79 1.55 -7.95
CA TYR A 19 -2.95 1.56 -7.07
C TYR A 19 -3.64 0.20 -7.07
N VAL A 20 -3.79 -0.34 -5.86
CA VAL A 20 -4.45 -1.61 -5.59
C VAL A 20 -5.72 -1.33 -4.80
N ARG A 21 -6.78 -2.06 -5.13
CA ARG A 21 -8.04 -2.04 -4.38
C ARG A 21 -8.32 -3.42 -3.83
N TYR A 22 -8.95 -3.45 -2.67
CA TYR A 22 -9.41 -4.70 -2.10
C TYR A 22 -10.73 -4.53 -1.35
N SER A 23 -11.48 -5.63 -1.30
CA SER A 23 -12.70 -5.82 -0.52
C SER A 23 -12.75 -7.30 -0.12
N SER A 24 -13.72 -8.09 -0.60
CA SER A 24 -13.66 -9.56 -0.52
C SER A 24 -12.57 -10.16 -1.43
N SER A 25 -12.20 -9.45 -2.49
CA SER A 25 -11.07 -9.80 -3.35
C SER A 25 -10.21 -8.56 -3.53
N SER A 26 -8.94 -8.76 -3.87
CA SER A 26 -8.03 -7.70 -4.30
C SER A 26 -7.86 -7.71 -5.81
N TYR A 27 -7.50 -6.57 -6.37
CA TYR A 27 -7.01 -6.47 -7.74
C TYR A 27 -6.17 -5.20 -7.93
N ILE A 28 -5.19 -5.31 -8.84
CA ILE A 28 -4.39 -4.18 -9.32
C ILE A 28 -5.27 -3.31 -10.20
N ALA A 29 -5.71 -2.16 -9.66
CA ALA A 29 -6.53 -1.19 -10.39
C ALA A 29 -5.68 -0.33 -11.34
N SER A 30 -4.42 -0.08 -10.96
CA SER A 30 -3.41 0.53 -11.81
C SER A 30 -2.03 -0.03 -11.48
N GLU A 31 -1.35 -0.53 -12.50
CA GLU A 31 0.09 -0.83 -12.42
C GLU A 31 0.92 0.44 -12.19
N LEU A 32 2.21 0.27 -11.86
CA LEU A 32 3.17 1.37 -11.85
C LEU A 32 3.22 2.04 -13.23
N GLN A 33 2.81 3.31 -13.28
CA GLN A 33 2.81 4.10 -14.51
C GLN A 33 4.17 4.76 -14.75
N CYS A 34 4.27 5.56 -15.81
CA CYS A 34 5.43 6.40 -16.08
C CYS A 34 6.69 5.64 -16.51
N LEU A 35 7.81 5.76 -15.79
CA LEU A 35 9.14 5.53 -16.35
C LEU A 35 9.32 4.17 -17.03
N ARG A 36 8.94 3.06 -16.39
CA ARG A 36 9.08 1.73 -17.00
C ARG A 36 7.99 1.37 -18.00
N ARG A 37 6.77 1.91 -17.84
CA ARG A 37 5.61 1.53 -18.66
C ARG A 37 5.42 2.41 -19.88
N LEU A 38 5.54 3.73 -19.71
CA LEU A 38 5.28 4.75 -20.73
C LEU A 38 6.56 5.42 -21.23
N GLY A 39 7.65 5.37 -20.45
CA GLY A 39 8.87 6.13 -20.73
C GLY A 39 8.77 7.58 -20.25
N THR A 40 9.91 8.28 -20.22
CA THR A 40 10.03 9.67 -19.74
C THR A 40 9.19 10.66 -20.52
N ASP A 41 9.02 10.44 -21.82
CA ASP A 41 8.43 11.42 -22.74
C ASP A 41 6.90 11.43 -22.69
N LEU A 42 6.30 10.33 -22.21
CA LEU A 42 4.85 10.15 -22.10
C LEU A 42 4.36 10.20 -20.64
N CYS A 43 5.26 10.28 -19.68
CA CYS A 43 4.90 10.49 -18.28
C CYS A 43 4.62 11.97 -18.02
N THR A 44 3.40 12.29 -17.63
CA THR A 44 2.97 13.63 -17.24
C THR A 44 2.28 13.60 -15.89
N ASP A 45 2.17 14.74 -15.23
CA ASP A 45 1.37 14.90 -14.00
C ASP A 45 -0.05 14.36 -14.16
N GLN A 46 -0.61 14.48 -15.35
CA GLN A 46 -1.96 14.05 -15.65
C GLN A 46 -2.10 12.52 -15.70
N VAL A 47 -1.08 11.79 -16.17
CA VAL A 47 -1.07 10.32 -16.11
C VAL A 47 -1.14 9.83 -14.66
N ILE A 48 -0.34 10.43 -13.78
CA ILE A 48 -0.31 10.06 -12.36
C ILE A 48 -1.64 10.44 -11.67
N THR A 49 -2.14 11.64 -11.98
CA THR A 49 -3.42 12.12 -11.46
C THR A 49 -4.59 11.23 -11.91
N ASP A 50 -4.73 10.96 -13.21
CA ASP A 50 -5.86 10.21 -13.76
C ASP A 50 -5.88 8.75 -13.28
N THR A 51 -4.71 8.13 -13.11
CA THR A 51 -4.60 6.72 -12.67
C THR A 51 -5.01 6.51 -11.21
N VAL A 52 -4.64 7.42 -10.31
CA VAL A 52 -4.99 7.32 -8.89
C VAL A 52 -6.35 7.96 -8.59
N MET A 53 -6.71 9.07 -9.23
CA MET A 53 -7.98 9.77 -8.96
C MET A 53 -9.19 8.99 -9.45
N ALA A 54 -9.16 8.50 -10.70
CA ALA A 54 -10.28 7.74 -11.24
C ALA A 54 -10.52 6.47 -10.44
N ALA A 55 -9.44 5.90 -9.89
CA ALA A 55 -9.54 4.70 -9.11
C ALA A 55 -10.07 4.98 -7.70
N LEU A 56 -9.59 6.01 -7.02
CA LEU A 56 -10.14 6.40 -5.72
C LEU A 56 -11.62 6.77 -5.79
N ASP A 57 -12.04 7.53 -6.80
CA ASP A 57 -13.43 8.00 -6.96
C ASP A 57 -14.40 6.84 -7.27
N ALA A 58 -13.91 5.74 -7.83
CA ALA A 58 -14.69 4.54 -8.12
C ALA A 58 -14.70 3.50 -6.99
N THR A 59 -14.06 3.79 -5.83
CA THR A 59 -13.97 2.83 -4.72
C THR A 59 -15.15 3.00 -3.77
N TYR A 60 -15.95 1.94 -3.63
CA TYR A 60 -17.00 1.85 -2.63
C TYR A 60 -16.70 0.69 -1.68
N ALA A 61 -16.78 0.93 -0.38
CA ALA A 61 -16.60 -0.10 0.63
C ALA A 61 -17.84 -1.01 0.66
N SER A 62 -17.73 -2.20 0.07
CA SER A 62 -18.75 -3.24 0.12
C SER A 62 -18.05 -4.60 0.07
N GLY A 63 -18.51 -5.55 0.89
CA GLY A 63 -17.90 -6.88 1.03
C GLY A 63 -17.00 -7.00 2.26
N GLY A 64 -16.12 -8.00 2.21
CA GLY A 64 -15.11 -8.26 3.24
C GLY A 64 -13.91 -7.33 3.15
N THR A 65 -12.90 -7.63 3.95
CA THR A 65 -11.71 -6.82 4.16
C THR A 65 -10.46 -7.70 3.97
N ASN A 66 -10.10 -7.94 2.71
CA ASN A 66 -8.95 -8.75 2.30
C ASN A 66 -7.67 -7.89 2.22
N ILE A 67 -7.17 -7.48 3.39
CA ILE A 67 -5.95 -6.64 3.50
C ILE A 67 -4.75 -7.39 2.93
N ALA A 68 -4.63 -8.68 3.24
CA ALA A 68 -3.53 -9.53 2.79
C ALA A 68 -3.45 -9.63 1.26
N GLY A 69 -4.57 -9.86 0.56
CA GLY A 69 -4.58 -9.82 -0.91
C GLY A 69 -4.24 -8.44 -1.48
N GLY A 70 -4.67 -7.37 -0.82
CA GLY A 70 -4.25 -6.01 -1.21
C GLY A 70 -2.74 -5.78 -1.06
N MET A 71 -2.11 -6.39 -0.06
CA MET A 71 -0.65 -6.35 0.12
C MET A 71 0.07 -7.24 -0.89
N GLU A 72 -0.44 -8.45 -1.16
CA GLU A 72 0.04 -9.35 -2.21
C GLU A 72 0.11 -8.64 -3.56
N ASP A 73 -1.01 -8.10 -4.04
CA ASP A 73 -1.08 -7.34 -5.29
C ASP A 73 -0.16 -6.10 -5.25
N GLY A 74 0.00 -5.48 -4.08
CA GLY A 74 0.90 -4.34 -3.91
C GLY A 74 2.38 -4.71 -4.05
N ILE A 75 2.77 -5.88 -3.55
CA ILE A 75 4.12 -6.45 -3.72
C ILE A 75 4.35 -6.75 -5.20
N ASP A 76 3.37 -7.36 -5.87
CA ASP A 76 3.43 -7.64 -7.31
C ASP A 76 3.62 -6.36 -8.13
N VAL A 77 2.82 -5.31 -7.88
CA VAL A 77 2.97 -4.00 -8.54
C VAL A 77 4.38 -3.43 -8.40
N LEU A 78 5.02 -3.61 -7.24
CA LEU A 78 6.38 -3.15 -6.96
C LEU A 78 7.47 -4.10 -7.48
N SER A 79 7.10 -5.29 -7.97
CA SER A 79 8.04 -6.29 -8.48
C SER A 79 8.78 -5.78 -9.71
N THR A 80 10.07 -6.12 -9.79
CA THR A 80 10.93 -5.76 -10.91
C THR A 80 10.88 -6.76 -12.06
N GLN A 81 10.13 -7.85 -11.88
CA GLN A 81 9.97 -8.95 -12.83
C GLN A 81 8.78 -8.70 -13.75
N ASP A 82 8.85 -9.18 -14.99
CA ASP A 82 7.70 -9.19 -15.90
C ASP A 82 6.53 -9.97 -15.26
N PRO A 83 5.27 -9.50 -15.37
CA PRO A 83 4.79 -8.39 -16.20
C PRO A 83 4.78 -7.00 -15.51
N HIS A 84 5.39 -6.85 -14.34
CA HIS A 84 5.31 -5.64 -13.53
C HIS A 84 6.43 -4.65 -13.84
N TYR A 85 6.24 -3.41 -13.37
CA TYR A 85 7.06 -2.26 -13.79
C TYR A 85 7.90 -1.67 -12.65
N GLY A 86 8.14 -2.43 -11.57
CA GLY A 86 9.03 -2.05 -10.48
C GLY A 86 10.46 -1.83 -10.95
N ARG A 87 11.23 -1.01 -10.22
CA ARG A 87 12.60 -0.63 -10.62
C ARG A 87 13.61 -1.13 -9.59
N PRO A 88 14.61 -1.95 -9.97
CA PRO A 88 15.58 -2.50 -9.03
C PRO A 88 16.35 -1.50 -8.16
N GLY A 89 16.55 -0.26 -8.66
CA GLY A 89 17.26 0.80 -7.94
C GLY A 89 16.37 1.86 -7.31
N ALA A 90 15.04 1.69 -7.32
CA ALA A 90 14.13 2.59 -6.63
C ALA A 90 13.88 2.10 -5.21
N ALA A 91 13.57 3.02 -4.29
CA ALA A 91 12.97 2.61 -3.03
C ALA A 91 11.54 2.13 -3.31
N HIS A 92 11.20 0.95 -2.78
CA HIS A 92 9.84 0.42 -2.87
C HIS A 92 9.07 0.78 -1.60
N VAL A 93 7.97 1.51 -1.78
CA VAL A 93 7.13 1.98 -0.68
C VAL A 93 5.69 1.60 -0.96
N MET A 94 5.03 1.05 0.05
CA MET A 94 3.61 0.75 0.04
C MET A 94 2.90 1.54 1.13
N ILE A 95 1.72 2.09 0.83
CA ILE A 95 0.86 2.75 1.81
C ILE A 95 -0.45 1.97 1.89
N VAL A 96 -0.68 1.27 2.99
CA VAL A 96 -1.90 0.50 3.24
C VAL A 96 -2.88 1.36 4.02
N MET A 97 -4.05 1.64 3.43
CA MET A 97 -5.14 2.35 4.11
C MET A 97 -6.29 1.39 4.38
N THR A 98 -6.74 1.29 5.63
CA THR A 98 -7.71 0.27 6.05
C THR A 98 -8.35 0.60 7.40
N ASP A 99 -9.39 -0.10 7.82
CA ASP A 99 -9.82 -0.14 9.23
C ASP A 99 -9.13 -1.26 10.03
N GLY A 100 -8.21 -2.01 9.41
CA GLY A 100 -7.38 -3.03 10.07
C GLY A 100 -8.13 -4.32 10.40
N ARG A 101 -9.44 -4.40 10.12
CA ARG A 101 -10.28 -5.54 10.50
C ARG A 101 -10.29 -6.60 9.40
N ALA A 102 -9.13 -7.20 9.17
CA ALA A 102 -8.99 -8.29 8.21
C ALA A 102 -10.00 -9.42 8.51
N ASN A 103 -10.79 -9.81 7.53
CA ASN A 103 -11.79 -10.88 7.68
C ASN A 103 -11.93 -11.78 6.45
N VAL A 104 -11.08 -11.57 5.44
CA VAL A 104 -10.96 -12.41 4.25
C VAL A 104 -9.48 -12.67 3.99
N THR A 105 -9.15 -13.92 3.64
CA THR A 105 -7.83 -14.34 3.19
C THR A 105 -7.73 -14.24 1.67
N PRO A 106 -6.54 -14.04 1.09
CA PRO A 106 -6.32 -14.26 -0.34
C PRO A 106 -6.46 -15.75 -0.68
N ASN A 107 -6.47 -16.07 -1.97
CA ASN A 107 -6.54 -17.47 -2.43
C ASN A 107 -5.22 -18.23 -2.24
N SER A 108 -4.14 -17.52 -1.88
CA SER A 108 -2.81 -18.05 -1.59
C SER A 108 -2.74 -18.61 -0.17
N TYR A 109 -1.88 -19.62 0.04
CA TYR A 109 -1.59 -20.15 1.38
C TYR A 109 -0.68 -19.15 2.12
N CYS A 110 -1.17 -18.57 3.22
CA CYS A 110 -0.49 -17.50 3.96
C CYS A 110 -0.71 -17.59 5.49
N ASP A 111 -1.33 -18.66 5.97
CA ASP A 111 -1.69 -18.87 7.37
C ASP A 111 -1.08 -20.16 7.95
N ASP A 112 -0.17 -20.84 7.25
CA ASP A 112 0.43 -22.11 7.65
C ASP A 112 1.83 -21.99 8.28
N ASP A 113 2.52 -20.86 8.12
CA ASP A 113 3.81 -20.59 8.76
C ASP A 113 3.63 -19.99 10.17
N PRO A 114 3.81 -20.78 11.25
CA PRO A 114 3.64 -20.29 12.62
C PRO A 114 4.61 -19.18 13.02
N ALA A 115 5.72 -18.99 12.29
CA ALA A 115 6.65 -17.91 12.54
C ALA A 115 6.19 -16.56 11.96
N ARG A 116 5.16 -16.55 11.11
CA ARG A 116 4.64 -15.39 10.37
C ARG A 116 3.15 -15.14 10.62
N GLN A 117 2.67 -15.52 11.80
CA GLN A 117 1.27 -15.39 12.22
C GLN A 117 1.07 -14.23 13.19
N TRP A 118 -0.17 -13.75 13.27
CA TRP A 118 -0.58 -12.79 14.28
C TRP A 118 -0.89 -13.52 15.59
N PRO A 119 -0.30 -13.12 16.74
CA PRO A 119 -0.50 -13.85 18.00
C PRO A 119 -1.96 -13.92 18.44
N GLY A 120 -2.54 -15.12 18.40
CA GLY A 120 -3.95 -15.35 18.76
C GLY A 120 -4.94 -14.78 17.74
N GLY A 121 -4.49 -14.50 16.52
CA GLY A 121 -5.28 -13.95 15.43
C GLY A 121 -6.20 -14.95 14.75
N THR A 122 -6.93 -14.41 13.77
CA THR A 122 -7.64 -15.20 12.75
C THR A 122 -6.72 -15.46 11.56
N ALA A 123 -7.04 -16.45 10.72
CA ALA A 123 -6.31 -16.73 9.48
C ALA A 123 -6.16 -15.47 8.59
N ALA A 124 -7.17 -14.58 8.56
CA ALA A 124 -7.07 -13.33 7.81
C ALA A 124 -6.02 -12.37 8.39
N GLN A 125 -5.88 -12.29 9.71
CA GLN A 125 -4.85 -11.49 10.37
C GLN A 125 -3.46 -12.14 10.23
N ASP A 126 -3.39 -13.47 10.28
CA ASP A 126 -2.17 -14.23 10.02
C ASP A 126 -1.61 -13.93 8.63
N CYS A 127 -2.48 -13.99 7.62
CA CYS A 127 -2.12 -13.63 6.25
C CYS A 127 -1.63 -12.17 6.13
N VAL A 128 -2.16 -11.23 6.91
CA VAL A 128 -1.67 -9.84 6.90
C VAL A 128 -0.23 -9.76 7.39
N ILE A 129 0.11 -10.47 8.47
CA ILE A 129 1.48 -10.53 8.99
C ILE A 129 2.39 -11.28 8.02
N TYR A 130 1.91 -12.35 7.40
CA TYR A 130 2.64 -13.08 6.37
C TYR A 130 3.06 -12.16 5.21
N TYR A 131 2.13 -11.38 4.63
CA TYR A 131 2.48 -10.47 3.55
C TYR A 131 3.29 -9.26 4.01
N ALA A 132 3.23 -8.87 5.30
CA ALA A 132 4.19 -7.91 5.84
C ALA A 132 5.62 -8.49 5.82
N HIS A 133 5.79 -9.77 6.16
CA HIS A 133 7.08 -10.47 6.01
C HIS A 133 7.53 -10.52 4.56
N GLU A 134 6.64 -10.89 3.63
CA GLU A 134 6.96 -10.89 2.20
C GLU A 134 7.37 -9.50 1.71
N ALA A 135 6.65 -8.45 2.11
CA ALA A 135 7.03 -7.07 1.77
C ALA A 135 8.43 -6.72 2.28
N ARG A 136 8.73 -7.01 3.55
CA ARG A 136 10.06 -6.79 4.13
C ARG A 136 11.14 -7.57 3.38
N ASP A 137 10.90 -8.84 3.10
CA ASP A 137 11.86 -9.72 2.43
C ASP A 137 12.12 -9.24 0.97
N ASN A 138 11.16 -8.53 0.37
CA ASN A 138 11.29 -7.82 -0.92
C ASN A 138 11.80 -6.37 -0.78
N SER A 139 12.29 -5.97 0.40
CA SER A 139 12.78 -4.60 0.69
C SER A 139 11.74 -3.50 0.45
N ILE A 140 10.47 -3.81 0.67
CA ILE A 140 9.35 -2.87 0.59
C ILE A 140 9.07 -2.33 1.99
N VAL A 141 9.04 -0.99 2.11
CA VAL A 141 8.64 -0.31 3.34
C VAL A 141 7.14 -0.10 3.31
N VAL A 142 6.43 -0.59 4.33
CA VAL A 142 4.97 -0.48 4.42
C VAL A 142 4.60 0.57 5.47
N TYR A 143 3.98 1.66 5.02
CA TYR A 143 3.28 2.60 5.88
C TYR A 143 1.82 2.22 5.99
N THR A 144 1.24 2.39 7.17
CA THR A 144 -0.15 1.99 7.41
C THR A 144 -0.96 3.17 7.94
N ILE A 145 -2.16 3.36 7.39
CA ILE A 145 -3.10 4.39 7.82
C ILE A 145 -4.40 3.70 8.21
N THR A 146 -4.72 3.69 9.50
CA THR A 146 -6.02 3.21 9.96
C THR A 146 -7.09 4.28 9.81
N LEU A 147 -8.29 3.89 9.42
CA LEU A 147 -9.44 4.76 9.23
C LEU A 147 -10.48 4.52 10.34
N GLY A 148 -10.89 5.60 11.00
CA GLY A 148 -11.86 5.55 12.09
C GLY A 148 -11.27 5.11 13.44
N GLY A 149 -12.07 5.24 14.50
CA GLY A 149 -11.62 5.03 15.88
C GLY A 149 -11.71 3.59 16.38
N ALA A 150 -12.37 2.70 15.64
CA ALA A 150 -12.56 1.29 16.03
C ALA A 150 -11.64 0.33 15.24
N ALA A 151 -10.66 0.89 14.54
CA ALA A 151 -9.74 0.13 13.71
C ALA A 151 -8.78 -0.72 14.55
N ASP A 152 -8.26 -1.79 13.96
CA ASP A 152 -7.22 -2.63 14.59
C ASP A 152 -5.86 -1.94 14.50
N PHE A 153 -5.54 -1.13 15.50
CA PHE A 153 -4.28 -0.37 15.53
C PHE A 153 -3.06 -1.26 15.75
N ASP A 154 -3.19 -2.29 16.58
CA ASP A 154 -2.07 -3.15 16.96
C ASP A 154 -1.59 -3.97 15.76
N LEU A 155 -2.53 -4.53 14.99
CA LEU A 155 -2.18 -5.26 13.76
C LEU A 155 -1.49 -4.33 12.75
N MET A 156 -2.05 -3.15 12.50
CA MET A 156 -1.50 -2.23 11.48
C MET A 156 -0.19 -1.57 11.94
N GLN A 157 0.02 -1.39 13.24
CA GLN A 157 1.31 -1.00 13.82
C GLN A 157 2.35 -2.09 13.60
N ALA A 158 2.02 -3.36 13.88
CA ALA A 158 2.93 -4.47 13.67
C ALA A 158 3.37 -4.61 12.21
N VAL A 159 2.46 -4.45 11.25
CA VAL A 159 2.78 -4.43 9.82
C VAL A 159 3.80 -3.34 9.48
N ALA A 160 3.58 -2.12 9.98
CA ALA A 160 4.48 -1.01 9.73
C ALA A 160 5.87 -1.23 10.36
N ASP A 161 5.90 -1.64 11.63
CA ASP A 161 7.15 -1.86 12.37
C ASP A 161 8.01 -2.94 11.73
N LEU A 162 7.39 -4.02 11.26
CA LEU A 162 8.06 -5.16 10.64
C LEU A 162 8.86 -4.78 9.38
N THR A 163 8.39 -3.76 8.65
CA THR A 163 9.00 -3.28 7.40
C THR A 163 9.82 -1.99 7.60
N GLY A 164 9.88 -1.48 8.83
CA GLY A 164 10.52 -0.20 9.15
C GLY A 164 9.76 1.02 8.61
N GLY A 165 8.45 0.89 8.40
CA GLY A 165 7.53 1.99 8.11
C GLY A 165 6.96 2.60 9.38
N VAL A 166 5.84 3.31 9.24
CA VAL A 166 5.17 3.98 10.36
C VAL A 166 3.66 3.85 10.23
N HIS A 167 3.00 3.59 11.36
CA HIS A 167 1.55 3.58 11.46
C HIS A 167 0.98 4.94 11.87
N ARG A 168 -0.13 5.34 11.26
CA ARG A 168 -0.92 6.52 11.63
C ARG A 168 -2.41 6.19 11.67
N ASN A 169 -3.16 6.90 12.51
CA ASN A 169 -4.61 6.81 12.55
C ASN A 169 -5.27 8.11 12.07
N ALA A 170 -6.18 7.98 11.12
CA ALA A 170 -7.13 8.99 10.72
C ALA A 170 -8.52 8.65 11.30
N ASP A 171 -8.76 9.06 12.55
CA ASP A 171 -10.09 8.99 13.18
C ASP A 171 -11.15 9.81 12.43
N ARG A 172 -10.74 10.77 11.61
CA ARG A 172 -11.58 11.59 10.74
C ARG A 172 -10.89 11.91 9.41
N PRO A 173 -11.65 12.10 8.31
CA PRO A 173 -11.08 12.34 6.97
C PRO A 173 -10.13 13.54 6.89
N GLU A 174 -10.34 14.58 7.71
CA GLU A 174 -9.53 15.80 7.66
C GLU A 174 -8.08 15.57 8.10
N LYS A 175 -7.81 14.51 8.90
CA LYS A 175 -6.45 14.15 9.31
C LYS A 175 -5.63 13.52 8.19
N LEU A 176 -6.27 12.98 7.15
CA LEU A 176 -5.57 12.28 6.08
C LEU A 176 -4.56 13.19 5.37
N ASN A 177 -4.89 14.47 5.18
CA ASN A 177 -3.98 15.43 4.54
C ASN A 177 -2.66 15.54 5.31
N GLN A 178 -2.74 15.75 6.62
CA GLN A 178 -1.57 15.90 7.48
C GLN A 178 -0.75 14.59 7.54
N ILE A 179 -1.43 13.44 7.58
CA ILE A 179 -0.76 12.13 7.58
C ILE A 179 0.02 11.94 6.28
N PHE A 180 -0.58 12.24 5.12
CA PHE A 180 0.10 12.11 3.84
C PHE A 180 1.28 13.06 3.68
N GLU A 181 1.20 14.29 4.21
CA GLU A 181 2.35 15.20 4.25
C GLU A 181 3.49 14.63 5.10
N GLU A 182 3.19 14.14 6.30
CA GLU A 182 4.21 13.52 7.16
C GLU A 182 4.84 12.29 6.50
N LEU A 183 4.04 11.44 5.85
CA LEU A 183 4.54 10.27 5.13
C LEU A 183 5.42 10.67 3.95
N TYR A 184 5.04 11.71 3.20
CA TYR A 184 5.85 12.23 2.09
C TYR A 184 7.23 12.70 2.59
N GLU A 185 7.28 13.49 3.67
CA GLU A 185 8.55 13.94 4.26
C GLU A 185 9.44 12.77 4.68
N ARG A 186 8.86 11.73 5.29
CA ARG A 186 9.59 10.52 5.71
C ARG A 186 10.11 9.71 4.53
N ILE A 187 9.30 9.55 3.48
CA ILE A 187 9.71 8.88 2.26
C ILE A 187 10.87 9.64 1.62
N PHE A 188 10.75 10.97 1.52
CA PHE A 188 11.78 11.82 0.93
C PHE A 188 13.10 11.77 1.71
N LEU A 189 13.08 11.88 3.04
CA LEU A 189 14.29 11.76 3.87
C LEU A 189 15.05 10.45 3.60
N ARG A 190 14.30 9.34 3.43
CA ARG A 190 14.88 8.02 3.17
C ARG A 190 15.48 7.85 1.78
N LEU A 191 15.13 8.73 0.83
CA LEU A 191 15.70 8.72 -0.53
C LEU A 191 17.00 9.53 -0.65
N VAL A 192 17.33 10.32 0.38
CA VAL A 192 18.52 11.20 0.39
C VAL A 192 19.66 10.65 1.26
N GLU A 193 19.37 9.68 2.13
CA GLU A 193 20.37 8.91 2.92
C GLU A 193 20.94 7.73 2.11
#